data_AF-A0A378MEV2-F1
#
_entry.id   AF-A0A378MEV2-F1
#
_cell.length_a   1.000
_cell.length_b   1.000
_cell.length_c   1.000
_cell.angle_alpha   90.00
_cell.angle_beta   90.00
_cell.angle_gamma   90.00
#
_symmetry.space_group_name_H-M   'P 1'
#
loop_
_entity.id
_entity.type
_entity.pdbx_description
1 polymer ?
#
loop_
_entity_poly.entity_id
_entity_poly.type
_entity_poly.pdbx_seq_one_letter_code
_entity_poly.pdbx_strand_id
1 'polypeptide(L)'
;MEYINKLDIVSLLRDEYSQFTNAPFNIRVESDSAELYQVDRVQFWKDVNQDVELQIYVKDYYRTRLLRSIKKMQQMLMNGKLGAVCTQLYELYNLFGVEIAEGEYLIDFMVSNEEIGHFCGINSASSVNRIFQQLKSAGVITTRNRCIIIKKLEVIQEHVIFRRVLI
;
A
#
# COMPACT_ATOMS: atom_id res chain seq x y z
N MET A 1 -3.82 5.24 -3.17
CA MET A 1 -4.57 3.98 -3.13
C MET A 1 -3.79 3.03 -2.24
N GLU A 2 -4.44 2.32 -1.33
CA GLU A 2 -3.80 1.41 -0.37
C GLU A 2 -4.74 0.23 -0.11
N TYR A 3 -4.18 -0.97 0.06
CA TYR A 3 -4.93 -2.13 0.55
C TYR A 3 -4.86 -2.19 2.07
N ILE A 4 -5.95 -2.61 2.70
CA ILE A 4 -6.09 -2.70 4.16
C ILE A 4 -6.59 -4.10 4.48
N ASN A 5 -5.91 -4.81 5.37
CA ASN A 5 -6.28 -6.16 5.81
C ASN A 5 -6.45 -6.29 7.34
N LYS A 6 -6.46 -5.15 8.05
CA LYS A 6 -6.63 -5.03 9.50
C LYS A 6 -7.53 -3.83 9.79
N LEU A 7 -7.99 -3.69 11.02
CA LEU A 7 -8.71 -2.50 11.45
C LEU A 7 -7.87 -1.24 11.16
N ASP A 8 -8.40 -0.34 10.35
CA ASP A 8 -7.75 0.92 10.00
C ASP A 8 -8.81 1.98 9.67
N ILE A 9 -8.42 3.25 9.78
CA ILE A 9 -9.31 4.38 9.57
C ILE A 9 -9.21 4.85 8.12
N VAL A 10 -10.35 4.98 7.45
CA VAL A 10 -10.37 5.23 5.99
C VAL A 10 -10.60 6.70 5.62
N SER A 11 -11.22 7.52 6.49
CA SER A 11 -11.77 8.82 6.08
C SER A 11 -11.46 10.01 6.99
N LEU A 12 -10.42 9.97 7.82
CA LEU A 12 -10.06 11.13 8.66
C LEU A 12 -9.37 12.27 7.88
N LEU A 13 -9.03 12.08 6.60
CA LEU A 13 -8.04 12.92 5.90
C LEU A 13 -8.50 14.32 5.45
N ARG A 14 -9.75 14.75 5.69
CA ARG A 14 -10.17 16.11 5.33
C ARG A 14 -11.10 16.72 6.38
N ASP A 15 -10.60 17.74 7.06
CA ASP A 15 -11.48 18.67 7.76
C ASP A 15 -12.15 19.68 6.81
N GLU A 16 -11.69 19.73 5.55
CA GLU A 16 -11.99 20.80 4.61
C GLU A 16 -12.85 20.36 3.41
N TYR A 17 -14.11 20.84 3.48
CA TYR A 17 -14.98 21.38 2.42
C TYR A 17 -16.05 20.55 1.66
N SER A 18 -17.23 21.21 1.63
CA SER A 18 -18.28 21.24 0.62
C SER A 18 -19.49 20.33 0.82
N GLN A 19 -20.70 20.92 0.87
CA GLN A 19 -22.01 20.25 0.87
C GLN A 19 -22.29 19.44 -0.42
N PHE A 20 -21.29 19.24 -1.29
CA PHE A 20 -21.46 18.79 -2.68
C PHE A 20 -20.67 17.53 -3.05
N THR A 21 -19.96 16.87 -2.13
CA THR A 21 -19.19 15.64 -2.44
C THR A 21 -19.45 14.53 -1.43
N ASN A 22 -20.10 13.44 -1.88
CA ASN A 22 -20.60 12.35 -1.02
C ASN A 22 -19.52 11.44 -0.41
N ALA A 23 -18.28 11.45 -0.90
CA ALA A 23 -17.09 10.90 -0.22
C ALA A 23 -15.86 11.21 -1.09
N PRO A 24 -14.71 11.57 -0.51
CA PRO A 24 -13.50 11.83 -1.30
C PRO A 24 -12.85 10.57 -1.87
N PHE A 25 -13.24 9.37 -1.42
CA PHE A 25 -12.64 8.10 -1.83
C PHE A 25 -13.69 6.99 -2.00
N ASN A 26 -13.47 6.12 -2.98
CA ASN A 26 -14.23 4.89 -3.14
C ASN A 26 -13.53 3.76 -2.37
N ILE A 27 -14.32 2.98 -1.61
CA ILE A 27 -13.84 1.76 -0.93
C ILE A 27 -14.37 0.57 -1.73
N ARG A 28 -13.48 -0.35 -2.11
CA ARG A 28 -13.83 -1.62 -2.75
C ARG A 28 -13.46 -2.75 -1.80
N VAL A 29 -14.40 -3.66 -1.56
CA VAL A 29 -14.16 -4.86 -0.73
C VAL A 29 -13.63 -5.97 -1.65
N GLU A 30 -12.45 -6.48 -1.33
CA GLU A 30 -11.78 -7.56 -2.09
C GLU A 30 -11.94 -8.94 -1.43
N SER A 31 -12.25 -8.96 -0.13
CA SER A 31 -12.46 -10.18 0.65
C SER A 31 -13.91 -10.67 0.53
N ASP A 32 -14.15 -11.94 0.89
CA ASP A 32 -15.51 -12.51 0.93
C ASP A 32 -16.44 -11.74 1.88
N SER A 33 -15.88 -11.15 2.93
CA SER A 33 -16.58 -10.30 3.90
C SER A 33 -15.69 -9.16 4.40
N ALA A 34 -16.29 -8.04 4.75
CA ALA A 34 -15.65 -6.94 5.46
C ALA A 34 -16.64 -6.27 6.43
N GLU A 35 -16.13 -5.74 7.52
CA GLU A 35 -16.91 -4.95 8.47
C GLU A 35 -16.51 -3.47 8.36
N LEU A 36 -17.53 -2.60 8.37
CA LEU A 36 -17.34 -1.16 8.33
C LEU A 36 -18.09 -0.53 9.51
N TYR A 37 -17.35 0.21 10.33
CA TYR A 37 -17.90 1.02 11.41
C TYR A 37 -18.06 2.45 10.90
N GLN A 38 -19.31 2.88 10.70
CA GLN A 38 -19.61 4.25 10.36
C GLN A 38 -19.80 5.07 11.63
N VAL A 39 -19.01 6.13 11.77
CA VAL A 39 -19.10 7.08 12.88
C VAL A 39 -19.52 8.43 12.33
N ASP A 40 -20.52 9.05 12.95
CA ASP A 40 -20.89 10.43 12.60
C ASP A 40 -19.70 11.37 12.85
N ARG A 41 -19.38 12.22 11.87
CA ARG A 41 -18.20 13.09 11.95
C ARG A 41 -18.29 14.08 13.11
N VAL A 42 -19.48 14.64 13.36
CA VAL A 42 -19.67 15.63 14.42
C VAL A 42 -19.51 14.97 15.78
N GLN A 43 -20.10 13.78 15.94
CA GLN A 43 -19.95 13.00 17.16
C GLN A 43 -18.51 12.56 17.38
N PHE A 44 -17.84 12.03 16.35
CA PHE A 44 -16.44 11.63 16.41
C PHE A 44 -15.55 12.76 16.95
N TRP A 45 -15.67 13.97 16.41
CA TRP A 45 -14.87 15.09 16.88
C TRP A 45 -15.25 15.59 18.27
N LYS A 46 -16.52 15.45 18.69
CA LYS A 46 -16.90 15.70 20.08
C LYS A 46 -16.19 14.71 21.02
N ASP A 47 -16.22 13.43 20.68
CA ASP A 47 -15.58 12.37 21.47
C ASP A 47 -14.07 12.57 21.55
N VAL A 48 -13.42 12.82 20.40
CA VAL A 48 -11.98 13.15 20.35
C VAL A 48 -11.67 14.37 21.22
N ASN A 49 -12.44 15.46 21.13
CA ASN A 49 -12.13 16.67 21.89
C ASN A 49 -12.36 16.52 23.41
N GLN A 50 -13.10 15.49 23.83
CA GLN A 50 -13.38 15.22 25.25
C GLN A 50 -12.42 14.18 25.87
N ASP A 51 -11.66 13.45 25.06
CA ASP A 51 -10.78 12.36 25.50
C ASP A 51 -9.33 12.58 25.04
N VAL A 52 -8.41 12.72 25.99
CA VAL A 52 -6.98 12.97 25.72
C VAL A 52 -6.29 11.78 25.05
N GLU A 53 -6.64 10.55 25.42
CA GLU A 53 -6.05 9.35 24.81
C GLU A 53 -6.47 9.24 23.35
N LEU A 54 -7.75 9.50 23.07
CA LEU A 54 -8.27 9.51 21.71
C LEU A 54 -7.63 10.62 20.85
N GLN A 55 -7.35 11.80 21.42
CA GLN A 55 -6.60 12.85 20.71
C GLN A 55 -5.20 12.42 20.33
N ILE A 56 -4.47 11.77 21.25
CA ILE A 56 -3.11 11.27 20.99
C ILE A 56 -3.17 10.23 19.87
N TYR A 57 -4.09 9.28 19.96
CA TYR A 57 -4.28 8.25 18.94
C TYR A 57 -4.55 8.85 17.55
N VAL A 58 -5.47 9.81 17.46
CA VAL A 58 -5.79 10.49 16.19
C VAL A 58 -4.59 11.26 15.64
N LYS A 59 -3.83 11.96 16.50
CA LYS A 59 -2.61 12.68 16.08
C LYS A 59 -1.55 11.73 15.54
N ASP A 60 -1.30 10.61 16.22
CA ASP A 60 -0.33 9.60 15.81
C ASP A 60 -0.74 8.91 14.51
N TYR A 61 -2.04 8.67 14.33
CA TYR A 61 -2.61 8.18 13.09
C TYR A 61 -2.28 9.13 11.91
N TYR A 62 -2.59 10.42 12.03
CA TYR A 62 -2.29 11.39 10.98
C TYR A 62 -0.79 11.49 10.69
N ARG A 63 0.04 11.55 11.74
CA ARG A 63 1.50 11.60 11.61
C ARG A 63 2.03 10.40 10.85
N THR A 64 1.57 9.20 11.20
CA THR A 64 1.98 7.95 10.55
C THR A 64 1.53 7.91 9.09
N ARG A 65 0.29 8.28 8.78
CA ARG A 65 -0.22 8.31 7.40
C ARG A 65 0.52 9.33 6.53
N LEU A 66 0.84 10.51 7.08
CA LEU A 66 1.61 11.54 6.40
C LEU A 66 3.04 11.06 6.08
N LEU A 67 3.73 10.49 7.07
CA LEU A 67 5.08 9.96 6.87
C LEU A 67 5.11 8.82 5.85
N ARG A 68 4.12 7.90 5.87
CA ARG A 68 3.99 6.85 4.85
C ARG A 68 3.79 7.43 3.45
N SER A 69 2.92 8.43 3.32
CA SER A 69 2.65 9.09 2.03
C SER A 69 3.89 9.77 1.47
N ILE A 70 4.66 10.49 2.30
CA ILE A 70 5.93 11.12 1.91
C ILE A 70 6.94 10.06 1.47
N LYS A 71 7.08 8.97 2.24
CA LYS A 71 8.01 7.88 1.91
C LYS A 71 7.67 7.23 0.57
N LYS A 72 6.38 6.94 0.33
CA LYS A 72 5.91 6.37 -0.95
C LYS A 72 6.20 7.32 -2.11
N MET A 73 5.95 8.62 -1.92
CA MET A 73 6.28 9.64 -2.91
C MET A 73 7.79 9.70 -3.22
N GLN A 74 8.64 9.67 -2.20
CA GLN A 74 10.09 9.62 -2.38
C GLN A 74 10.53 8.38 -3.15
N GLN A 75 9.98 7.20 -2.82
CA GLN A 75 10.29 5.95 -3.52
C GLN A 75 9.90 5.99 -5.00
N MET A 76 8.74 6.57 -5.33
CA MET A 76 8.30 6.78 -6.71
C MET A 76 9.22 7.72 -7.49
N LEU A 77 9.73 8.79 -6.84
CA LEU A 77 10.62 9.76 -7.48
C LEU A 77 12.06 9.28 -7.64
N MET A 78 12.59 8.54 -6.65
CA MET A 78 14.03 8.25 -6.55
C MET A 78 14.44 6.92 -7.20
N ASN A 79 13.58 5.89 -7.15
CA ASN A 79 13.98 4.54 -7.56
C ASN A 79 13.40 4.14 -8.93
N GLY A 80 12.79 5.10 -9.64
CA GLY A 80 12.17 4.90 -10.94
C GLY A 80 11.06 3.85 -10.93
N LYS A 81 10.63 3.41 -12.12
CA LYS A 81 9.50 2.46 -12.25
C LYS A 81 9.80 1.10 -11.60
N LEU A 82 11.03 0.61 -11.72
CA LEU A 82 11.44 -0.67 -11.12
C LEU A 82 11.34 -0.61 -9.60
N GLY A 83 11.90 0.43 -8.98
CA GLY A 83 11.83 0.59 -7.53
C GLY A 83 10.41 0.83 -7.01
N ALA A 84 9.58 1.55 -7.77
CA ALA A 84 8.16 1.71 -7.44
C ALA A 84 7.43 0.36 -7.43
N VAL A 85 7.68 -0.50 -8.42
CA VAL A 85 7.09 -1.85 -8.49
C VAL A 85 7.63 -2.76 -7.39
N CYS A 86 8.94 -2.77 -7.12
CA CYS A 86 9.52 -3.55 -6.03
C CYS A 86 9.00 -3.11 -4.66
N THR A 87 8.83 -1.81 -4.45
CA THR A 87 8.19 -1.25 -3.26
C THR A 87 6.77 -1.76 -3.11
N GLN A 88 5.99 -1.75 -4.20
CA GLN A 88 4.61 -2.24 -4.17
C GLN A 88 4.54 -3.76 -3.91
N LEU A 89 5.46 -4.55 -4.48
CA LEU A 89 5.58 -5.98 -4.18
C LEU A 89 5.90 -6.23 -2.71
N TYR A 90 6.80 -5.41 -2.12
CA TYR A 90 7.14 -5.51 -0.71
C TYR A 90 5.97 -5.13 0.20
N GLU A 91 5.20 -4.09 -0.14
CA GLU A 91 3.96 -3.73 0.57
C GLU A 91 2.95 -4.88 0.52
N LEU A 92 2.72 -5.47 -0.66
CA LEU A 92 1.81 -6.60 -0.82
C LEU A 92 2.29 -7.84 -0.07
N TYR A 93 3.59 -8.11 -0.05
CA TYR A 93 4.19 -9.16 0.77
C TYR A 93 3.95 -8.93 2.27
N ASN A 94 4.10 -7.71 2.78
CA ASN A 94 3.84 -7.43 4.19
C ASN A 94 2.36 -7.59 4.58
N LEU A 95 1.44 -7.40 3.62
CA LEU A 95 0.00 -7.54 3.85
C LEU A 95 -0.46 -8.99 3.68
N PHE A 96 -0.04 -9.66 2.61
CA PHE A 96 -0.62 -10.92 2.14
C PHE A 96 0.42 -12.04 1.97
N GLY A 97 1.65 -11.83 2.45
CA GLY A 97 2.74 -12.78 2.32
C GLY A 97 2.57 -14.01 3.21
N VAL A 98 2.71 -15.19 2.60
CA VAL A 98 2.74 -16.49 3.27
C VAL A 98 4.00 -17.21 2.81
N GLU A 99 4.86 -17.62 3.75
CA GLU A 99 6.01 -18.46 3.44
C GLU A 99 5.53 -19.86 3.03
N ILE A 100 5.91 -20.30 1.83
CA ILE A 100 5.49 -21.59 1.26
C ILE A 100 6.63 -22.59 1.15
N ALA A 101 7.87 -22.11 1.21
CA ALA A 101 9.12 -22.86 1.33
C ALA A 101 10.19 -21.90 1.85
N GLU A 102 11.33 -22.43 2.31
CA GLU A 102 12.44 -21.62 2.81
C GLU A 102 12.86 -20.55 1.77
N GLY A 103 12.65 -19.27 2.12
CA GLY A 103 12.96 -18.13 1.25
C GLY A 103 11.99 -17.89 0.09
N GLU A 104 10.90 -18.67 -0.04
CA GLU A 104 9.85 -18.46 -1.03
C GLU A 104 8.53 -18.01 -0.38
N TYR A 105 8.04 -16.85 -0.80
CA TYR A 105 6.87 -16.21 -0.22
C TYR A 105 5.77 -16.02 -1.27
N LEU A 106 4.61 -16.62 -1.05
CA LEU A 106 3.40 -16.39 -1.83
C LEU A 106 2.75 -15.09 -1.36
N ILE A 107 2.49 -14.15 -2.26
CA ILE A 107 1.52 -13.08 -2.04
C ILE A 107 0.15 -13.70 -2.28
N ASP A 108 -0.56 -14.06 -1.21
CA ASP A 108 -1.87 -14.72 -1.25
C ASP A 108 -3.00 -13.71 -1.51
N PHE A 109 -2.81 -12.94 -2.59
CA PHE A 109 -3.71 -11.90 -3.05
C PHE A 109 -3.51 -11.70 -4.55
N MET A 110 -4.59 -11.82 -5.32
CA MET A 110 -4.54 -11.55 -6.76
C MET A 110 -4.55 -10.05 -7.00
N VAL A 111 -3.49 -9.54 -7.63
CA VAL A 111 -3.39 -8.15 -8.06
C VAL A 111 -3.04 -8.10 -9.54
N SER A 112 -3.78 -7.30 -10.30
CA SER A 112 -3.54 -7.11 -11.72
C SER A 112 -2.38 -6.15 -11.98
N ASN A 113 -1.80 -6.23 -13.19
CA ASN A 113 -0.78 -5.27 -13.63
C ASN A 113 -1.34 -3.84 -13.73
N GLU A 114 -2.64 -3.67 -13.95
CA GLU A 114 -3.30 -2.37 -13.97
C GLU A 114 -3.36 -1.76 -12.57
N GLU A 115 -3.78 -2.54 -11.57
CA GLU A 115 -3.78 -2.11 -10.17
C GLU A 115 -2.37 -1.74 -9.69
N ILE A 116 -1.36 -2.58 -9.96
CA ILE A 116 0.04 -2.23 -9.66
C ILE A 116 0.43 -0.93 -10.36
N GLY A 117 0.02 -0.74 -11.62
CA GLY A 117 0.25 0.50 -12.35
C GLY A 117 -0.32 1.72 -11.62
N HIS A 118 -1.57 1.63 -11.16
CA HIS A 118 -2.21 2.68 -10.37
C HIS A 118 -1.49 2.96 -9.04
N PHE A 119 -1.08 1.92 -8.32
CA PHE A 119 -0.34 2.09 -7.06
C PHE A 119 1.04 2.75 -7.26
N CYS A 120 1.71 2.46 -8.37
CA CYS A 120 3.05 2.94 -8.68
C CYS A 120 3.08 4.25 -9.48
N GLY A 121 1.93 4.84 -9.84
CA GLY A 121 1.87 6.00 -10.74
C GLY A 121 2.36 5.71 -12.16
N ILE A 122 2.23 4.47 -12.62
CA ILE A 122 2.65 4.01 -13.94
C ILE A 122 1.43 3.94 -14.86
N ASN A 123 1.42 4.78 -15.90
CA ASN A 123 0.27 4.96 -16.80
C ASN A 123 -0.07 3.76 -17.70
N SER A 124 0.71 2.67 -17.69
CA SER A 124 0.39 1.50 -18.52
C SER A 124 0.73 0.17 -17.83
N ALA A 125 -0.25 -0.74 -17.84
CA ALA A 125 -0.06 -2.13 -17.42
C ALA A 125 1.04 -2.84 -18.24
N SER A 126 1.29 -2.42 -19.47
CA SER A 126 2.40 -2.92 -20.30
C SER A 126 3.77 -2.58 -19.74
N SER A 127 3.94 -1.40 -19.11
CA SER A 127 5.19 -1.04 -18.42
C SER A 127 5.43 -1.94 -17.22
N VAL A 128 4.39 -2.20 -16.42
CA VAL A 128 4.45 -3.13 -15.28
C VAL A 128 4.78 -4.54 -15.76
N ASN A 129 4.13 -5.01 -16.82
CA ASN A 129 4.40 -6.33 -17.39
C ASN A 129 5.86 -6.48 -17.83
N ARG A 130 6.46 -5.46 -18.45
CA ARG A 130 7.90 -5.50 -18.81
C ARG A 130 8.80 -5.64 -17.58
N ILE A 131 8.50 -4.92 -16.49
CA ILE A 131 9.24 -5.04 -15.22
C ILE A 131 9.06 -6.44 -14.63
N PHE A 132 7.84 -6.97 -14.63
CA PHE A 132 7.56 -8.33 -14.16
C PHE A 132 8.33 -9.38 -14.97
N GLN A 133 8.40 -9.23 -16.29
CA GLN A 133 9.20 -10.12 -17.14
C GLN A 133 10.70 -10.03 -16.80
N GLN A 134 11.24 -8.83 -16.54
CA GLN A 134 12.62 -8.67 -16.09
C GLN A 134 12.88 -9.40 -14.76
N LEU A 135 12.00 -9.22 -13.76
CA LEU A 135 12.10 -9.88 -12.47
C LEU A 135 11.96 -11.41 -12.57
N LYS A 136 11.09 -11.90 -13.45
CA LYS A 136 10.93 -13.34 -13.75
C LYS A 136 12.18 -13.92 -14.40
N SER A 137 12.73 -13.26 -15.41
CA SER A 137 13.97 -13.68 -16.08
C SER A 137 15.17 -13.70 -15.13
N ALA A 138 15.21 -12.81 -14.13
CA ALA A 138 16.22 -12.80 -13.08
C ALA A 138 15.97 -13.83 -11.94
N GLY A 139 14.86 -14.57 -12.01
CA GLY A 139 14.44 -15.53 -10.98
C GLY A 139 14.09 -14.88 -9.64
N VAL A 140 13.75 -13.59 -9.63
CA VAL A 140 13.38 -12.85 -8.40
C VAL A 140 11.94 -13.17 -8.00
N ILE A 141 11.06 -13.27 -8.99
CA ILE A 141 9.66 -13.64 -8.80
C ILE A 141 9.26 -14.74 -9.78
N THR A 142 8.21 -15.48 -9.44
CA THR A 142 7.44 -16.28 -10.38
C THR A 142 5.94 -16.06 -10.13
N THR A 143 5.08 -16.72 -10.91
CA THR A 143 3.64 -16.65 -10.76
C THR A 143 3.04 -18.04 -10.72
N ARG A 144 2.16 -18.30 -9.74
CA ARG A 144 1.38 -19.55 -9.60
C ARG A 144 -0.08 -19.18 -9.37
N ASN A 145 -1.00 -19.75 -10.15
CA ASN A 145 -2.43 -19.47 -10.04
C ASN A 145 -2.76 -17.96 -10.05
N ARG A 146 -2.07 -17.18 -10.88
CA ARG A 146 -2.16 -15.70 -10.98
C ARG A 146 -1.66 -14.92 -9.76
N CYS A 147 -1.30 -15.60 -8.67
CA CYS A 147 -0.61 -15.00 -7.54
C CYS A 147 0.91 -14.93 -7.79
N ILE A 148 1.55 -13.97 -7.13
CA ILE A 148 2.98 -13.71 -7.26
C ILE A 148 3.71 -14.49 -6.16
N ILE A 149 4.81 -15.15 -6.52
CA ILE A 149 5.73 -15.78 -5.56
C ILE A 149 7.05 -15.01 -5.63
N ILE A 150 7.50 -14.49 -4.50
CA ILE A 150 8.82 -13.89 -4.33
C ILE A 150 9.79 -15.01 -3.98
N LYS A 151 10.87 -15.16 -4.76
CA LYS A 151 11.94 -16.15 -4.55
C LYS A 151 13.23 -15.55 -3.98
N LYS A 152 13.39 -14.23 -4.10
CA LYS A 152 14.57 -13.46 -3.67
C LYS A 152 14.09 -12.17 -3.01
N LEU A 153 13.71 -12.25 -1.74
CA LEU A 153 13.18 -11.11 -1.00
C LEU A 153 14.22 -10.00 -0.85
N GLU A 154 15.50 -10.38 -0.71
CA GLU A 154 16.64 -9.49 -0.62
C GLU A 154 16.77 -8.57 -1.85
N VAL A 155 16.59 -9.10 -3.06
CA VAL A 155 16.63 -8.30 -4.29
C VAL A 155 15.47 -7.30 -4.33
N ILE A 156 14.28 -7.70 -3.86
CA ILE A 156 13.16 -6.76 -3.74
C ILE A 156 13.53 -5.64 -2.75
N GLN A 157 14.03 -5.99 -1.56
CA GLN A 157 14.40 -5.04 -0.51
C GLN A 157 15.49 -4.06 -0.92
N GLU A 158 16.49 -4.48 -1.70
CA GLU A 158 17.52 -3.61 -2.27
C GLU A 158 16.93 -2.46 -3.09
N HIS A 159 15.81 -2.69 -3.76
CA HIS A 159 15.09 -1.68 -4.55
C HIS A 159 14.10 -0.84 -3.72
N VAL A 160 13.78 -1.26 -2.49
CA VAL A 160 12.91 -0.52 -1.55
C VAL A 160 13.73 0.48 -0.71
N ILE A 161 15.01 0.20 -0.49
CA ILE A 161 15.89 0.95 0.42
C ILE A 161 16.58 2.13 -0.30
N PHE A 162 16.72 3.24 0.43
CA PHE A 162 17.51 4.42 0.06
C PHE A 162 18.91 4.01 -0.42
N ARG A 163 19.31 4.41 -1.64
CA ARG A 163 20.72 4.76 -1.86
C ARG A 163 21.07 5.73 -0.75
N ARG A 164 21.95 5.33 0.18
CA ARG A 164 22.57 6.23 1.15
C ARG A 164 23.11 7.40 0.34
N VAL A 165 22.50 8.58 0.48
CA VAL A 165 23.24 9.81 0.30
C VAL A 165 24.24 9.80 1.44
N LEU A 166 25.46 9.36 1.14
CA LEU A 166 26.62 9.75 1.93
C LEU A 166 26.68 11.27 1.78
N ILE A 167 26.28 11.96 2.85
CA ILE A 167 26.71 13.35 3.07
C ILE A 167 28.12 13.26 3.64
#